data_AF-A0A1Y0IN31-F1
#
_entry.id   AF-A0A1Y0IN31-F1
#
_cell.length_a   1.000
_cell.length_b   1.000
_cell.length_c   1.000
_cell.angle_alpha   90.00
_cell.angle_beta   90.00
_cell.angle_gamma   90.00
#
_symmetry.space_group_name_H-M   'P 1'
#
loop_
_entity.id
_entity.type
_entity.pdbx_description
1 polymer ?
#
loop_
_entity_poly.entity_id
_entity_poly.type
_entity_poly.pdbx_seq_one_letter_code
_entity_poly.pdbx_strand_id
1 'polypeptide(L)'
;MKMFKKMITSIALSAAVMTATVVTPALVAPQTAEAAFSAPLFKQYSSPWGDDLMGGGNTMSESGCTVTSVAMALRHKGITVSGLAADPGNLNSWLKSNGGYSGNLLVWGAVPKLSSRITFQGRYTSGTSIAASTLRTYLDAGNKAIIANVRSGGHWVLLTGHNGGTVFNVNDPGYSQTTYNYSDIVGYGVYTIN
;
A
#
# COMPACT_ATOMS: atom_id res chain seq x y z
N MET A 1 -1.28 96.19 -29.70
CA MET A 1 0.15 95.97 -29.41
C MET A 1 0.38 94.47 -29.27
N LYS A 2 1.24 93.90 -30.15
CA LYS A 2 2.05 92.64 -30.07
C LYS A 2 1.63 91.57 -29.04
N MET A 3 1.65 90.26 -29.28
CA MET A 3 2.23 89.41 -30.32
C MET A 3 1.77 87.96 -30.04
N PHE A 4 1.70 87.16 -31.10
CA PHE A 4 1.47 85.71 -31.11
C PHE A 4 2.44 84.92 -30.22
N LYS A 5 1.95 83.81 -29.64
CA LYS A 5 2.76 82.59 -29.46
C LYS A 5 1.88 81.33 -29.48
N LYS A 6 2.09 80.49 -30.50
CA LYS A 6 1.61 79.10 -30.59
C LYS A 6 2.42 78.21 -29.64
N MET A 7 1.78 77.26 -28.96
CA MET A 7 2.38 76.04 -28.41
C MET A 7 1.28 74.97 -28.39
N ILE A 8 1.23 74.10 -29.40
CA ILE A 8 1.79 72.73 -29.46
C ILE A 8 1.06 71.77 -28.50
N THR A 9 0.22 70.96 -29.13
CA THR A 9 -0.48 69.78 -28.67
C THR A 9 0.50 68.74 -28.09
N SER A 10 0.15 68.10 -26.98
CA SER A 10 0.69 66.79 -26.60
C SER A 10 -0.36 66.05 -25.79
N ILE A 11 -1.02 65.09 -26.44
CA ILE A 11 -1.90 64.10 -25.81
C ILE A 11 -0.96 63.01 -25.30
N ALA A 12 -0.79 62.90 -23.98
CA ALA A 12 -0.08 61.80 -23.37
C ALA A 12 -0.96 60.54 -23.46
N LEU A 13 -0.55 59.59 -24.30
CA LEU A 13 -1.14 58.26 -24.36
C LEU A 13 -0.56 57.45 -23.18
N SER A 14 -1.34 57.28 -22.12
CA SER A 14 -0.93 56.48 -20.97
C SER A 14 -1.02 55.00 -21.33
N ALA A 15 0.12 54.37 -21.60
CA ALA A 15 0.22 52.93 -21.78
C ALA A 15 0.03 52.23 -20.43
N ALA A 16 -1.09 51.52 -20.26
CA ALA A 16 -1.27 50.60 -19.14
C ALA A 16 -0.33 49.40 -19.35
N VAL A 17 0.70 49.29 -18.51
CA VAL A 17 1.55 48.11 -18.44
C VAL A 17 0.75 47.00 -17.75
N MET A 18 0.10 46.14 -18.54
CA MET A 18 -0.43 44.88 -18.05
C MET A 18 0.77 43.96 -17.80
N THR A 19 1.22 43.86 -16.56
CA THR A 19 2.19 42.83 -16.16
C THR A 19 1.47 41.48 -16.24
N ALA A 20 1.61 40.79 -17.37
CA ALA A 20 1.27 39.38 -17.44
C ALA A 20 2.24 38.61 -16.54
N THR A 21 1.80 38.27 -15.33
CA THR A 21 2.50 37.27 -14.53
C THR A 21 2.39 35.95 -15.29
N VAL A 22 3.48 35.56 -15.94
CA VAL A 22 3.64 34.20 -16.46
C VAL A 22 3.61 33.30 -15.23
N VAL A 23 2.46 32.69 -14.96
CA VAL A 23 2.36 31.60 -14.01
C VAL A 23 3.08 30.45 -14.69
N THR A 24 4.37 30.29 -14.41
CA THR A 24 5.09 29.08 -14.79
C THR A 24 4.29 27.92 -14.23
N PRO A 25 3.93 26.89 -15.02
CA PRO A 25 3.55 25.62 -14.44
C PRO A 25 4.70 25.27 -13.51
N ALA A 26 4.42 25.14 -12.21
CA ALA A 26 5.36 24.48 -11.33
C ALA A 26 5.65 23.14 -12.01
N LEU A 27 6.91 22.95 -12.43
CA LEU A 27 7.42 21.62 -12.69
C LEU A 27 7.15 20.86 -11.41
N VAL A 28 6.08 20.05 -11.43
CA VAL A 28 5.86 19.05 -10.41
C VAL A 28 7.14 18.24 -10.48
N ALA A 29 8.01 18.42 -9.48
CA ALA A 29 9.17 17.58 -9.32
C ALA A 29 8.66 16.13 -9.47
N PRO A 30 9.40 15.23 -10.15
CA PRO A 30 9.09 13.82 -10.02
C PRO A 30 8.97 13.59 -8.52
N GLN A 31 7.75 13.29 -8.07
CA GLN A 31 7.52 12.88 -6.70
C GLN A 31 8.39 11.64 -6.61
N THR A 32 9.56 11.78 -6.01
CA THR A 32 10.49 10.68 -5.79
C THR A 32 9.65 9.67 -5.06
N ALA A 33 9.24 8.62 -5.76
CA ALA A 33 8.37 7.60 -5.25
C ALA A 33 9.00 7.14 -3.94
N GLU A 34 8.41 7.58 -2.84
CA GLU A 34 8.85 7.17 -1.52
C GLU A 34 8.74 5.66 -1.52
N ALA A 35 9.86 5.01 -1.21
CA ALA A 35 10.22 3.68 -1.70
C ALA A 35 9.04 2.71 -1.71
N ALA A 36 8.79 2.08 -2.86
CA ALA A 36 7.88 0.95 -2.97
C ALA A 36 8.06 0.04 -1.75
N PHE A 37 6.95 -0.41 -1.15
CA PHE A 37 6.95 -1.26 0.04
C PHE A 37 7.84 -2.48 -0.23
N SER A 38 9.11 -2.38 0.16
CA SER A 38 10.18 -3.29 -0.24
C SER A 38 10.18 -4.50 0.68
N ALA A 39 9.06 -5.23 0.65
CA ALA A 39 8.94 -6.47 1.37
C ALA A 39 9.64 -7.58 0.58
N PRO A 40 10.37 -8.50 1.27
CA PRO A 40 10.83 -9.70 0.60
C PRO A 40 9.63 -10.49 0.08
N LEU A 41 9.79 -11.14 -1.06
CA LEU A 41 8.83 -12.11 -1.54
C LEU A 41 9.05 -13.44 -0.85
N PHE A 42 8.06 -13.88 -0.07
CA PHE A 42 7.99 -15.23 0.46
C PHE A 42 6.93 -16.03 -0.28
N LYS A 43 7.23 -17.29 -0.58
CA LYS A 43 6.29 -18.24 -1.19
C LYS A 43 5.75 -19.17 -0.13
N GLN A 44 4.43 -19.32 -0.05
CA GLN A 44 3.77 -20.10 1.01
C GLN A 44 4.15 -21.58 1.00
N TYR A 45 4.55 -22.09 -0.17
CA TYR A 45 4.91 -23.49 -0.41
C TYR A 45 6.42 -23.76 -0.26
N SER A 46 7.25 -22.73 -0.04
CA SER A 46 8.70 -22.91 0.03
C SER A 46 9.18 -23.39 1.40
N SER A 47 10.26 -24.16 1.40
CA SER A 47 11.03 -24.51 2.60
C SER A 47 11.57 -23.24 3.29
N PRO A 48 11.63 -23.18 4.64
CA PRO A 48 11.38 -24.27 5.60
C PRO A 48 9.92 -24.46 6.04
N TRP A 49 8.98 -23.62 5.63
CA TRP A 49 7.63 -23.60 6.24
C TRP A 49 6.53 -24.27 5.41
N GLY A 50 6.79 -24.60 4.15
CA GLY A 50 5.74 -25.09 3.22
C GLY A 50 4.92 -26.26 3.77
N ASP A 51 5.58 -27.18 4.47
CA ASP A 51 4.97 -28.39 5.04
C ASP A 51 4.42 -28.18 6.46
N ASP A 52 4.60 -26.99 7.06
CA ASP A 52 4.12 -26.71 8.41
C ASP A 52 2.60 -26.70 8.45
N LEU A 53 2.03 -27.43 9.40
CA LEU A 53 0.59 -27.38 9.67
C LEU A 53 0.18 -26.03 10.25
N MET A 54 -0.95 -25.51 9.76
CA MET A 54 -1.69 -24.36 10.25
C MET A 54 -2.70 -24.79 11.33
N GLY A 55 -3.48 -23.85 11.87
CA GLY A 55 -4.42 -24.13 12.97
C GLY A 55 -5.52 -25.16 12.68
N GLY A 56 -5.90 -25.34 11.41
CA GLY A 56 -6.95 -26.28 11.00
C GLY A 56 -6.41 -27.54 10.32
N GLY A 57 -5.09 -27.77 10.36
CA GLY A 57 -4.46 -28.98 9.84
C GLY A 57 -4.09 -28.95 8.34
N ASN A 58 -4.36 -27.88 7.60
CA ASN A 58 -3.75 -27.71 6.27
C ASN A 58 -2.30 -27.28 6.43
N THR A 59 -1.47 -27.59 5.45
CA THR A 59 -0.11 -27.05 5.34
C THR A 59 -0.12 -25.58 4.91
N MET A 60 0.98 -24.87 5.18
CA MET A 60 1.22 -23.53 4.64
C MET A 60 1.19 -23.52 3.11
N SER A 61 1.65 -24.59 2.45
CA SER A 61 1.57 -24.76 1.01
C SER A 61 0.13 -24.72 0.50
N GLU A 62 -0.79 -25.42 1.17
CA GLU A 62 -2.19 -25.53 0.77
C GLU A 62 -3.02 -24.27 1.07
N SER A 63 -2.74 -23.55 2.17
CA SER A 63 -3.64 -22.48 2.65
C SER A 63 -2.95 -21.28 3.32
N GLY A 64 -1.63 -21.19 3.22
CA GLY A 64 -0.82 -20.18 3.92
C GLY A 64 -0.76 -18.80 3.26
N CYS A 65 -1.54 -18.51 2.21
CA CYS A 65 -1.44 -17.27 1.43
C CYS A 65 -1.59 -16.01 2.30
N THR A 66 -2.57 -16.01 3.21
CA THR A 66 -2.82 -14.85 4.09
C THR A 66 -1.68 -14.66 5.08
N VAL A 67 -1.24 -15.74 5.73
CA VAL A 67 -0.17 -15.71 6.75
C VAL A 67 1.14 -15.28 6.13
N THR A 68 1.48 -15.82 4.96
CA THR A 68 2.68 -15.45 4.20
C THR A 68 2.65 -13.98 3.80
N SER A 69 1.49 -13.46 3.35
CA SER A 69 1.33 -12.04 3.02
C SER A 69 1.50 -11.12 4.23
N VAL A 70 0.95 -11.49 5.39
CA VAL A 70 1.17 -10.74 6.64
C VAL A 70 2.64 -10.80 7.05
N ALA A 71 3.29 -11.97 6.98
CA ALA A 71 4.70 -12.13 7.34
C ALA A 71 5.62 -11.22 6.51
N MET A 72 5.38 -11.10 5.20
CA MET A 72 6.11 -10.17 4.33
C MET A 72 5.97 -8.72 4.79
N ALA A 73 4.75 -8.30 5.18
CA ALA A 73 4.50 -6.96 5.69
C ALA A 73 5.19 -6.70 7.03
N LEU A 74 5.11 -7.65 7.95
CA LEU A 74 5.79 -7.58 9.25
C LEU A 74 7.31 -7.48 9.06
N ARG A 75 7.86 -8.27 8.14
CA ARG A 75 9.30 -8.29 7.82
C ARG A 75 9.77 -6.95 7.27
N HIS A 76 9.02 -6.37 6.35
CA HIS A 76 9.32 -5.04 5.80
C HIS A 76 9.37 -3.96 6.89
N LYS A 77 8.45 -4.04 7.87
CA LYS A 77 8.34 -3.05 8.96
C LYS A 77 9.24 -3.34 10.16
N GLY A 78 10.11 -4.35 10.06
CA GLY A 78 11.04 -4.73 11.12
C GLY A 78 10.33 -5.25 12.37
N ILE A 79 9.14 -5.84 12.23
CA ILE A 79 8.48 -6.52 13.35
C ILE A 79 9.15 -7.88 13.56
N THR A 80 9.50 -8.15 14.81
CA THR A 80 9.99 -9.46 15.24
C THR A 80 8.85 -10.33 15.77
N VAL A 81 8.93 -11.62 15.52
CA VAL A 81 8.04 -12.65 16.07
C VAL A 81 8.87 -13.52 17.01
N SER A 82 8.54 -13.52 18.31
CA SER A 82 9.30 -14.24 19.35
C SER A 82 10.81 -13.93 19.33
N GLY A 83 11.18 -12.67 19.09
CA GLY A 83 12.58 -12.22 19.02
C GLY A 83 13.31 -12.51 17.70
N LEU A 84 12.66 -13.21 16.76
CA LEU A 84 13.20 -13.49 15.43
C LEU A 84 12.59 -12.56 14.38
N ALA A 85 13.29 -12.33 13.28
CA ALA A 85 12.74 -11.53 12.20
C ALA A 85 11.55 -12.26 11.56
N ALA A 86 10.46 -11.54 11.26
CA ALA A 86 9.25 -12.17 10.72
C ALA A 86 9.52 -12.94 9.41
N ASP A 87 8.96 -14.14 9.35
CA ASP A 87 8.84 -15.00 8.17
C ASP A 87 7.57 -15.86 8.32
N PRO A 88 7.16 -16.62 7.28
CA PRO A 88 5.91 -17.36 7.34
C PRO A 88 5.89 -18.46 8.41
N GLY A 89 7.01 -19.15 8.65
CA GLY A 89 7.09 -20.23 9.63
C GLY A 89 7.03 -19.73 11.08
N ASN A 90 7.80 -18.68 11.39
CA ASN A 90 7.79 -18.01 12.68
C ASN A 90 6.41 -17.42 12.99
N LEU A 91 5.80 -16.73 12.02
CA LEU A 91 4.45 -16.19 12.19
C LEU A 91 3.41 -17.30 12.37
N ASN A 92 3.44 -18.37 11.56
CA ASN A 92 2.54 -19.50 11.68
C ASN A 92 2.61 -20.13 13.08
N SER A 93 3.83 -20.41 13.55
CA SER A 93 4.08 -21.00 14.87
C SER A 93 3.55 -20.13 16.01
N TRP A 94 3.79 -18.81 15.93
CA TRP A 94 3.27 -17.88 16.90
C TRP A 94 1.74 -17.80 16.88
N LEU A 95 1.12 -17.75 15.69
CA LEU A 95 -0.34 -17.70 15.54
C LEU A 95 -1.03 -18.93 16.14
N LYS A 96 -0.49 -20.13 15.93
CA LYS A 96 -1.01 -21.37 16.53
C LYS A 96 -1.09 -21.28 18.06
N SER A 97 -0.11 -20.62 18.68
CA SER A 97 -0.02 -20.52 20.14
C SER A 97 -0.79 -19.32 20.74
N ASN A 98 -1.29 -18.40 19.92
CA ASN A 98 -1.83 -17.11 20.36
C ASN A 98 -3.27 -16.84 19.88
N GLY A 99 -4.01 -17.90 19.56
CA GLY A 99 -5.38 -17.80 19.06
C GLY A 99 -5.45 -17.10 17.69
N GLY A 100 -4.42 -17.30 16.87
CA GLY A 100 -4.28 -16.69 15.55
C GLY A 100 -5.08 -17.38 14.45
N TYR A 101 -5.80 -18.45 14.78
CA TYR A 101 -6.54 -19.27 13.82
C TYR A 101 -7.96 -19.61 14.27
N SER A 102 -8.86 -19.64 13.28
CA SER A 102 -10.17 -20.28 13.35
C SER A 102 -10.23 -21.29 12.20
N GLY A 103 -9.96 -22.56 12.48
CA GLY A 103 -9.58 -23.51 11.42
C GLY A 103 -8.27 -23.08 10.75
N ASN A 104 -8.22 -23.05 9.41
CA ASN A 104 -7.06 -22.53 8.67
C ASN A 104 -7.14 -21.01 8.38
N LEU A 105 -8.20 -20.33 8.83
CA LEU A 105 -8.38 -18.90 8.60
C LEU A 105 -7.65 -18.07 9.66
N LEU A 106 -6.94 -17.04 9.22
CA LEU A 106 -6.31 -16.06 10.11
C LEU A 106 -7.36 -15.31 10.93
N VAL A 107 -7.18 -15.26 12.25
CA VAL A 107 -7.87 -14.31 13.13
C VAL A 107 -7.12 -12.98 13.08
N TRP A 108 -7.62 -12.04 12.28
CA TRP A 108 -6.97 -10.74 12.01
C TRP A 108 -6.60 -9.98 13.29
N GLY A 109 -7.48 -10.01 14.30
CA GLY A 109 -7.26 -9.36 15.60
C GLY A 109 -6.15 -10.00 16.46
N ALA A 110 -5.58 -11.14 16.07
CA ALA A 110 -4.45 -11.73 16.78
C ALA A 110 -3.12 -11.06 16.46
N VAL A 111 -2.92 -10.60 15.21
CA VAL A 111 -1.65 -10.01 14.74
C VAL A 111 -1.22 -8.79 15.57
N PRO A 112 -2.11 -7.86 15.98
CA PRO A 112 -1.75 -6.75 16.86
C PRO A 112 -1.12 -7.15 18.20
N LYS A 113 -1.35 -8.38 18.70
CA LYS A 113 -0.75 -8.82 19.97
C LYS A 113 0.76 -9.09 19.86
N LEU A 114 1.32 -9.14 18.65
CA LEU A 114 2.77 -9.27 18.43
C LEU A 114 3.54 -8.02 18.87
N SER A 115 2.95 -6.84 18.69
CA SER A 115 3.62 -5.58 18.94
C SER A 115 2.62 -4.43 19.05
N SER A 116 2.83 -3.53 19.99
CA SER A 116 2.10 -2.25 20.10
C SER A 116 2.20 -1.36 18.86
N ARG A 117 3.17 -1.64 17.97
CA ARG A 117 3.35 -0.96 16.69
C ARG A 117 2.29 -1.32 15.65
N ILE A 118 1.51 -2.39 15.89
CA ILE A 118 0.57 -2.94 14.93
C ILE A 118 -0.86 -2.63 15.39
N THR A 119 -1.66 -2.07 14.49
CA THR A 119 -3.09 -1.85 14.69
C THR A 119 -3.86 -2.47 13.55
N PHE A 120 -4.86 -3.31 13.85
CA PHE A 120 -5.78 -3.81 12.84
C PHE A 120 -6.86 -2.75 12.56
N GLN A 121 -6.90 -2.27 11.32
CA GLN A 121 -7.84 -1.22 10.90
C GLN A 121 -9.19 -1.80 10.51
N GLY A 122 -9.21 -3.00 9.93
CA GLY A 122 -10.46 -3.66 9.60
C GLY A 122 -10.36 -4.68 8.49
N ARG A 123 -11.46 -5.43 8.39
CA ARG A 123 -11.73 -6.37 7.32
C ARG A 123 -12.79 -5.77 6.41
N TYR A 124 -12.47 -5.66 5.14
CA TYR A 124 -13.37 -5.14 4.13
C TYR A 124 -13.71 -6.23 3.13
N THR A 125 -15.00 -6.49 2.93
CA THR A 125 -15.51 -7.63 2.13
C THR A 125 -15.95 -7.24 0.72
N SER A 126 -15.69 -6.00 0.31
CA SER A 126 -15.90 -5.52 -1.04
C SER A 126 -14.62 -4.89 -1.58
N GLY A 127 -14.30 -5.16 -2.85
CA GLY A 127 -13.18 -4.53 -3.56
C GLY A 127 -13.29 -3.00 -3.64
N THR A 128 -14.50 -2.47 -3.65
CA THR A 128 -14.78 -1.03 -3.77
C THR A 128 -14.88 -0.30 -2.43
N SER A 129 -14.74 -1.03 -1.31
CA SER A 129 -14.79 -0.46 0.04
C SER A 129 -13.66 0.53 0.35
N ILE A 130 -12.53 0.41 -0.34
CA ILE A 130 -11.41 1.35 -0.27
C ILE A 130 -11.14 1.80 -1.71
N ALA A 131 -11.34 3.08 -1.99
CA ALA A 131 -11.12 3.63 -3.32
C ALA A 131 -9.67 3.39 -3.79
N ALA A 132 -9.48 3.17 -5.09
CA ALA A 132 -8.14 2.98 -5.67
C ALA A 132 -7.20 4.15 -5.35
N SER A 133 -7.68 5.39 -5.35
CA SER A 133 -6.91 6.56 -4.91
C SER A 133 -6.45 6.46 -3.46
N THR A 134 -7.32 6.02 -2.55
CA THR A 134 -6.95 5.83 -1.13
C THR A 134 -5.93 4.70 -0.95
N LEU A 135 -6.05 3.60 -1.70
CA LEU A 135 -5.04 2.53 -1.69
C LEU A 135 -3.67 3.08 -2.10
N ARG A 136 -3.62 3.93 -3.13
CA ARG A 136 -2.38 4.59 -3.55
C ARG A 136 -1.80 5.45 -2.44
N THR A 137 -2.60 6.33 -1.83
CA THR A 137 -2.18 7.13 -0.67
C THR A 137 -1.65 6.28 0.50
N TYR A 138 -2.26 5.13 0.76
CA TYR A 138 -1.80 4.22 1.80
C TYR A 138 -0.45 3.58 1.48
N LEU A 139 -0.23 3.21 0.22
CA LEU A 139 1.03 2.65 -0.26
C LEU A 139 2.14 3.72 -0.24
N ASP A 140 1.86 4.93 -0.74
CA ASP A 140 2.78 6.07 -0.72
C ASP A 140 3.19 6.44 0.71
N ALA A 141 2.26 6.33 1.68
CA ALA A 141 2.55 6.63 3.09
C ALA A 141 3.41 5.55 3.79
N GLY A 142 3.55 4.34 3.22
CA GLY A 142 4.43 3.28 3.72
C GLY A 142 4.13 2.70 5.11
N ASN A 143 3.05 3.12 5.78
CA ASN A 143 2.67 2.64 7.12
C ASN A 143 1.46 1.70 7.14
N LYS A 144 0.88 1.39 5.97
CA LYS A 144 -0.23 0.43 5.84
C LYS A 144 0.27 -0.87 5.23
N ALA A 145 -0.10 -1.99 5.86
CA ALA A 145 -0.02 -3.30 5.24
C ALA A 145 -1.40 -3.64 4.69
N ILE A 146 -1.51 -3.72 3.36
CA ILE A 146 -2.77 -4.00 2.67
C ILE A 146 -2.71 -5.43 2.11
N ILE A 147 -3.47 -6.32 2.72
CA ILE A 147 -3.59 -7.72 2.30
C ILE A 147 -4.86 -7.83 1.45
N ALA A 148 -4.71 -7.85 0.12
CA ALA A 148 -5.81 -7.83 -0.83
C ALA A 148 -6.34 -9.25 -1.10
N ASN A 149 -7.67 -9.40 -1.15
CA ASN A 149 -8.34 -10.62 -1.62
C ASN A 149 -8.47 -10.56 -3.13
N VAL A 150 -7.99 -11.56 -3.83
CA VAL A 150 -8.02 -11.65 -5.29
C VAL A 150 -8.58 -13.00 -5.72
N ARG A 151 -8.68 -13.21 -7.03
CA ARG A 151 -9.12 -14.50 -7.62
C ARG A 151 -10.49 -14.93 -7.07
N SER A 152 -11.46 -14.01 -7.13
CA SER A 152 -12.84 -14.23 -6.70
C SER A 152 -12.99 -14.65 -5.23
N GLY A 153 -12.06 -14.27 -4.36
CA GLY A 153 -12.16 -14.52 -2.93
C GLY A 153 -11.23 -15.61 -2.40
N GLY A 154 -10.60 -16.37 -3.30
CA GLY A 154 -9.85 -17.58 -2.95
C GLY A 154 -8.38 -17.36 -2.59
N HIS A 155 -7.84 -16.15 -2.73
CA HIS A 155 -6.40 -15.92 -2.55
C HIS A 155 -6.07 -14.56 -1.95
N TRP A 156 -5.01 -14.50 -1.16
CA TRP A 156 -4.57 -13.30 -0.46
C TRP A 156 -3.14 -12.94 -0.84
N VAL A 157 -2.94 -11.67 -1.19
CA VAL A 157 -1.65 -11.11 -1.62
C VAL A 157 -1.35 -9.81 -0.86
N LEU A 158 -0.07 -9.49 -0.73
CA LEU A 158 0.36 -8.20 -0.19
C LEU A 158 0.47 -7.18 -1.32
N LEU A 159 -0.24 -6.04 -1.24
CA LEU A 159 0.02 -4.91 -2.13
C LEU A 159 1.35 -4.24 -1.75
N THR A 160 2.18 -3.94 -2.75
CA THR A 160 3.52 -3.37 -2.54
C THR A 160 3.76 -2.04 -3.27
N GLY A 161 2.89 -1.68 -4.21
CA GLY A 161 3.01 -0.45 -4.97
C GLY A 161 1.89 -0.28 -6.00
N HIS A 162 2.02 0.72 -6.86
CA HIS A 162 1.04 1.00 -7.91
C HIS A 162 1.66 1.72 -9.11
N ASN A 163 1.00 1.63 -10.27
CA ASN A 163 1.38 2.38 -11.47
C ASN A 163 0.78 3.79 -11.56
N GLY A 164 0.10 4.26 -10.51
CA GLY A 164 -0.59 5.56 -10.47
C GLY A 164 -2.04 5.52 -10.95
N GLY A 165 -2.48 4.43 -11.58
CA GLY A 165 -3.86 4.21 -12.03
C GLY A 165 -4.58 3.14 -11.19
N THR A 166 -5.15 2.16 -11.88
CA THR A 166 -5.93 1.05 -11.30
C THR A 166 -5.14 -0.25 -11.24
N VAL A 167 -3.82 -0.23 -11.43
CA VAL A 167 -2.97 -1.44 -11.34
C VAL A 167 -2.07 -1.32 -10.12
N PHE A 168 -2.09 -2.37 -9.30
CA PHE A 168 -1.31 -2.48 -8.09
C PHE A 168 -0.24 -3.56 -8.22
N ASN A 169 0.98 -3.25 -7.79
CA ASN A 169 2.05 -4.23 -7.65
C ASN A 169 1.80 -5.08 -6.41
N VAL A 170 2.15 -6.36 -6.47
CA VAL A 170 1.95 -7.31 -5.38
C VAL A 170 3.14 -8.21 -5.14
N ASN A 171 3.29 -8.65 -3.89
CA ASN A 171 3.96 -9.89 -3.58
C ASN A 171 2.90 -10.99 -3.43
N ASP A 172 2.82 -11.87 -4.42
CA ASP A 172 1.92 -13.02 -4.41
C ASP A 172 2.62 -14.27 -3.83
N PRO A 173 2.13 -14.83 -2.70
CA PRO A 173 2.77 -15.96 -2.05
C PRO A 173 2.48 -17.31 -2.71
N GLY A 174 1.44 -17.41 -3.55
CA GLY A 174 0.99 -18.67 -4.16
C GLY A 174 1.30 -18.78 -5.66
N TYR A 175 1.46 -17.65 -6.35
CA TYR A 175 1.62 -17.59 -7.81
C TYR A 175 2.73 -16.65 -8.23
N SER A 176 3.14 -16.68 -9.50
CA SER A 176 4.13 -15.74 -10.06
C SER A 176 3.54 -14.40 -10.51
N GLN A 177 2.31 -14.09 -10.08
CA GLN A 177 1.64 -12.84 -10.41
C GLN A 177 2.33 -11.66 -9.69
N THR A 178 2.64 -10.60 -10.44
CA THR A 178 3.33 -9.41 -9.92
C THR A 178 2.45 -8.17 -9.84
N THR A 179 1.27 -8.22 -10.47
CA THR A 179 0.29 -7.12 -10.47
C THR A 179 -1.15 -7.63 -10.48
N TYR A 180 -2.08 -6.82 -9.98
CA TYR A 180 -3.52 -7.03 -10.14
C TYR A 180 -4.21 -5.72 -10.53
N ASN A 181 -5.29 -5.80 -11.30
CA ASN A 181 -6.17 -4.65 -11.48
C ASN A 181 -7.02 -4.46 -10.22
N TYR A 182 -7.41 -3.22 -9.96
CA TYR A 182 -8.33 -2.87 -8.89
C TYR A 182 -9.65 -3.67 -8.96
N SER A 183 -10.13 -3.94 -10.17
CA SER A 183 -11.33 -4.75 -10.43
C SER A 183 -11.18 -6.22 -10.02
N ASP A 184 -9.96 -6.73 -9.91
CA ASP A 184 -9.69 -8.12 -9.52
C ASP A 184 -9.67 -8.30 -8.00
N ILE A 185 -9.62 -7.18 -7.26
CA ILE A 185 -9.59 -7.17 -5.80
C ILE A 185 -11.02 -7.18 -5.29
N VAL A 186 -11.35 -8.13 -4.41
CA VAL A 186 -12.70 -8.32 -3.86
C VAL A 186 -12.79 -8.05 -2.36
N GLY A 187 -11.68 -7.68 -1.72
CA GLY A 187 -11.66 -7.32 -0.30
C GLY A 187 -10.27 -7.06 0.22
N TYR A 188 -10.18 -6.65 1.49
CA TYR A 188 -8.94 -6.23 2.12
C TYR A 188 -8.88 -6.65 3.59
N GLY A 189 -7.71 -7.02 4.07
CA GLY A 189 -7.36 -6.86 5.48
C GLY A 189 -6.29 -5.80 5.60
N VAL A 190 -6.52 -4.80 6.45
CA VAL A 190 -5.61 -3.65 6.56
C VAL A 190 -5.05 -3.55 7.97
N TYR A 191 -3.73 -3.47 8.07
CA TYR A 191 -3.04 -3.10 9.30
C TYR A 191 -2.36 -1.75 9.12
N THR A 192 -2.26 -0.98 10.20
CA THR A 192 -1.24 0.07 10.33
C THR A 192 -0.07 -0.49 11.12
N ILE A 193 1.15 -0.25 10.65
CA ILE A 193 2.38 -0.66 11.30
C ILE A 193 3.31 0.55 11.32
N ASN A 194 3.54 1.11 12.52
CA ASN A 194 4.40 2.29 12.72
C ASN A 194 5.80 1.85 13.10
#